data_AF-A0A6G1G866-F1
#
_entry.id   AF-A0A6G1G866-F1
#
_cell.length_a   1.000
_cell.length_b   1.000
_cell.length_c   1.000
_cell.angle_alpha   90.00
_cell.angle_beta   90.00
_cell.angle_gamma   90.00
#
_symmetry.space_group_name_H-M   'P 1'
#
loop_
_entity.id
_entity.type
_entity.pdbx_description
1 polymer ?
#
loop_
_entity_poly.entity_id
_entity_poly.type
_entity_poly.pdbx_seq_one_letter_code
_entity_poly.pdbx_strand_id
1 'polypeptide(L)' 'MKHSPPFICEAEACGKAFRYRKDLDRHRKTKHLELFQEPVIYHSPYEGCKFSLVGVAGISRGDNLNRHI' A
#
# COMPACT_ATOMS: atom_id res chain seq x y z
N MET A 1 -16.84 21.88 -13.18
CA MET A 1 -17.59 20.64 -12.90
C MET A 1 -16.80 19.81 -11.88
N LYS A 2 -17.36 19.49 -10.71
CA LYS A 2 -16.72 18.59 -9.74
C LYS A 2 -17.13 17.16 -10.08
N HIS A 3 -16.23 16.40 -10.70
CA HIS A 3 -16.44 14.96 -10.88
C HIS A 3 -16.26 14.26 -9.54
N SER A 4 -17.31 13.59 -9.06
CA SER A 4 -17.16 12.69 -7.92
C SER A 4 -16.19 11.57 -8.31
N PRO A 5 -15.21 11.20 -7.47
CA PRO A 5 -14.29 10.14 -7.82
C PRO A 5 -15.05 8.80 -7.91
N PRO A 6 -14.94 8.05 -9.01
CA PRO A 6 -15.78 6.87 -9.24
C PRO A 6 -15.38 5.64 -8.42
N PHE A 7 -14.23 5.66 -7.72
CA PHE A 7 -13.71 4.49 -7.01
C PHE A 7 -13.76 4.72 -5.49
N ILE A 8 -14.74 4.13 -4.81
CA ILE A 8 -14.98 4.30 -3.38
C ILE A 8 -14.49 3.06 -2.61
N CYS A 9 -13.90 3.27 -1.44
CA CYS A 9 -13.54 2.19 -0.53
C CYS A 9 -14.75 1.77 0.30
N GLU A 10 -15.14 0.50 0.13
CA GLU A 10 -16.29 -0.13 0.80
C GLU A 10 -15.90 -0.82 2.12
N ALA A 11 -14.68 -0.62 2.60
CA ALA A 11 -14.27 -1.12 3.91
C ALA A 11 -15.10 -0.43 5.00
N GLU A 12 -15.47 -1.20 6.04
CA GLU A 12 -16.26 -0.67 7.16
C GLU A 12 -15.58 0.57 7.77
N ALA A 13 -16.37 1.63 7.97
CA ALA A 13 -15.93 2.93 8.47
C ALA A 13 -14.88 3.70 7.63
N CYS A 14 -14.60 3.33 6.37
CA CYS A 14 -13.63 4.07 5.53
C CYS A 14 -14.26 5.12 4.59
N GLY A 15 -15.10 4.68 3.64
CA GLY A 15 -15.84 5.57 2.72
C GLY A 15 -14.99 6.47 1.80
N LYS A 16 -13.67 6.27 1.72
CA LYS A 16 -12.76 7.15 0.93
C LYS A 16 -12.95 6.96 -0.57
N ALA A 17 -13.02 8.07 -1.31
CA ALA A 17 -13.17 8.06 -2.76
C ALA A 17 -11.86 8.46 -3.47
N PHE A 18 -11.56 7.79 -4.59
CA PHE A 18 -10.34 7.94 -5.37
C PHE A 18 -10.64 8.16 -6.84
N ARG A 19 -9.80 8.97 -7.51
CA ARG A 19 -9.94 9.28 -8.93
C ARG A 19 -9.58 8.11 -9.83
N TYR A 20 -8.67 7.24 -9.39
CA TYR A 20 -8.18 6.10 -10.16
C TYR A 20 -8.27 4.79 -9.37
N ARG A 21 -8.54 3.68 -10.08
CA ARG A 21 -8.62 2.33 -9.50
C ARG A 21 -7.34 1.94 -8.75
N LYS A 22 -6.17 2.28 -9.30
CA LYS A 22 -4.85 2.01 -8.70
C LYS A 22 -4.68 2.66 -7.33
N ASP A 23 -5.31 3.81 -7.10
CA ASP A 23 -5.23 4.52 -5.82
C ASP A 23 -6.13 3.87 -4.78
N LEU A 24 -7.34 3.44 -5.17
CA LEU A 24 -8.21 2.63 -4.32
C LEU A 24 -7.55 1.30 -3.94
N ASP A 25 -6.95 0.60 -4.90
CA ASP A 25 -6.27 -0.67 -4.65
C ASP A 25 -5.10 -0.51 -3.67
N ARG A 26 -4.22 0.46 -3.93
CA ARG A 26 -3.12 0.83 -3.02
C ARG A 26 -3.63 1.21 -1.63
N HIS A 27 -4.72 1.97 -1.56
CA HIS A 27 -5.33 2.34 -0.29
C HIS A 27 -5.79 1.10 0.49
N ARG A 28 -6.54 0.19 -0.15
CA ARG A 28 -6.99 -1.06 0.47
C ARG A 28 -5.79 -1.88 0.98
N LYS A 29 -4.77 -2.08 0.16
CA LYS A 29 -3.55 -2.83 0.51
C LYS A 29 -2.67 -2.21 1.60
N THR A 30 -2.90 -0.96 1.99
CA THR A 30 -2.06 -0.26 3.00
C THR A 30 -2.84 0.17 4.23
N LYS A 31 -4.17 0.30 4.13
CA LYS A 31 -5.05 0.77 5.21
C LYS A 31 -6.04 -0.27 5.68
N HIS A 32 -6.29 -1.31 4.89
CA HIS A 32 -7.23 -2.39 5.19
C HIS A 32 -6.52 -3.72 5.02
N LEU A 33 -5.41 -3.91 5.74
CA LEU A 33 -4.60 -5.13 5.69
C LEU A 33 -5.43 -6.36 6.07
N GLU A 34 -6.41 -6.19 6.97
CA GLU A 34 -7.36 -7.23 7.37
C GLU A 34 -8.17 -7.82 6.19
N LEU A 35 -8.30 -7.09 5.08
CA LEU A 35 -9.02 -7.54 3.88
C LEU A 35 -8.14 -8.33 2.91
N PHE A 36 -6.84 -8.48 3.19
CA PHE A 36 -5.89 -9.21 2.36
C PHE A 36 -5.15 -10.24 3.22
N GLN A 37 -4.98 -11.46 2.70
CA GLN A 37 -4.41 -12.56 3.48
C GLN A 37 -3.01 -12.27 4.02
N GLU A 38 -2.19 -11.44 3.35
CA GLU A 38 -0.92 -10.95 3.90
C GLU A 38 -0.56 -9.53 3.40
N PRO A 39 -0.01 -8.65 4.28
CA PRO A 39 0.51 -7.35 3.84
C PRO A 39 1.70 -7.55 2.91
N VAL A 40 1.65 -6.94 1.72
CA VAL A 40 2.79 -6.95 0.80
C VAL A 40 3.87 -6.02 1.35
N ILE A 41 4.86 -6.60 2.01
CA ILE A 41 6.06 -5.91 2.48
C ILE A 41 7.20 -6.19 1.51
N TYR A 42 7.83 -5.13 1.02
CA TYR A 42 8.97 -5.19 0.13
C TYR A 42 10.26 -5.09 0.96
N HIS A 43 11.21 -5.98 0.66
CA HIS A 43 12.50 -6.05 1.34
C HIS A 43 13.63 -5.59 0.43
N SER A 44 14.61 -4.89 1.01
CA SER A 44 15.82 -4.50 0.28
C SER A 44 16.70 -5.73 0.04
N PRO A 45 17.23 -5.95 -1.18
CA PRO A 45 18.12 -7.07 -1.46
C PRO A 45 19.53 -6.91 -0.86
N TYR A 46 19.88 -5.73 -0.33
CA TYR A 46 21.20 -5.47 0.24
C TYR A 46 21.32 -5.94 1.69
N GLU A 47 22.27 -6.83 1.94
CA GLU A 47 22.62 -7.29 3.28
C GLU A 47 23.09 -6.10 4.15
N GLY A 48 22.63 -6.06 5.41
CA GLY A 48 22.91 -4.94 6.32
C GLY A 48 22.03 -3.70 6.11
N CYS A 49 21.15 -3.67 5.10
CA CYS A 49 20.16 -2.61 4.99
C CYS A 49 19.09 -2.73 6.09
N LYS A 50 18.65 -1.59 6.64
CA LYS A 50 17.56 -1.55 7.63
C LYS A 50 16.22 -2.15 7.15
N PHE A 51 16.04 -2.36 5.85
CA PHE A 51 14.83 -2.92 5.24
C PHE A 51 15.03 -4.33 4.66
N SER A 52 16.17 -4.99 4.91
CA SER A 52 16.44 -6.33 4.39
C SER A 52 15.80 -7.45 5.21
N LEU A 53 15.42 -7.19 6.48
CA LEU A 53 14.92 -8.20 7.40
C LEU A 53 13.39 -8.24 7.48
N VAL A 54 12.82 -9.44 7.38
CA VAL A 54 11.41 -9.72 7.64
C VAL A 54 11.11 -9.49 9.12
N GLY A 55 10.14 -8.61 9.44
CA GLY A 55 9.65 -8.39 10.80
C GLY A 55 10.25 -7.20 11.58
N VAL A 56 11.34 -6.58 11.11
CA VAL A 56 11.97 -5.42 11.80
C VAL A 56 11.47 -4.08 11.24
N ALA A 57 11.56 -3.93 9.92
CA ALA A 57 10.98 -2.83 9.16
C ALA A 57 11.00 -3.22 7.69
N GLY A 58 9.91 -3.02 6.97
CA GLY A 58 9.88 -3.26 5.54
C GLY A 58 9.15 -2.15 4.81
N ILE A 59 9.32 -2.13 3.50
CA ILE A 59 8.83 -1.05 2.66
C ILE A 59 7.41 -1.41 2.21
N SER A 60 6.42 -0.58 2.53
CA SER A 60 5.00 -0.85 2.23
C SER A 60 4.60 -0.62 0.77
N ARG A 61 5.53 -0.13 -0.08
CA ARG A 61 5.28 0.19 -1.49
C ARG A 61 6.48 -0.15 -2.36
N GLY A 62 6.24 -0.86 -3.46
CA GLY A 62 7.31 -1.25 -4.40
C GLY A 62 8.04 -0.06 -5.02
N ASP A 63 7.35 1.05 -5.32
CA ASP A 63 8.00 2.26 -5.84
C ASP A 63 8.93 2.94 -4.82
N ASN A 64 8.65 2.77 -3.52
CA ASN A 64 9.57 3.22 -2.48
C ASN A 64 10.81 2.33 -2.41
N LEU A 65 10.67 1.01 -2.65
CA LEU A 65 11.82 0.11 -2.74
C LEU A 65 12.70 0.46 -3.94
N ASN A 66 12.10 0.69 -5.11
CA ASN A 66 12.83 1.07 -6.32
C ASN A 66 13.62 2.38 -6.18
N ARG A 67 13.16 3.31 -5.33
CA ARG A 67 13.87 4.57 -5.04
C ARG A 67 14.87 4.45 -3.88
N HIS A 68 14.83 3.34 -3.15
CA HIS A 68 15.67 3.09 -2.00
C HIS A 68 16.97 2.37 -2.38
N ILE A 69 16.91 1.52 -3.42
CA ILE A 69 18.06 0.91 -4.09
C ILE A 69 18.72 1.90 -5.06
#